data_AF-X0USL2-F1
#
_entry.id   AF-X0USL2-F1
#
_cell.length_a   1.000
_cell.length_b   1.000
_cell.length_c   1.000
_cell.angle_alpha   90.00
_cell.angle_beta   90.00
_cell.angle_gamma   90.00
#
_symmetry.space_group_name_H-M   'P 1'
#
loop_
_entity.id
_entity.type
_entity.pdbx_description
1 polymer ?
#
loop_
_entity_poly.entity_id
_entity_poly.type
_entity_poly.pdbx_seq_one_letter_code
_entity_poly.pdbx_strand_id
1 'polypeptide(L)'
;MLGIGNDKKVALYTGGIADYNLTYEHVESVEAWPENVVLVMHIWGRKKDIARLKEFSRGSNREIYFSTDLLPFDDIVKIYSSCDIGLALYGSQTLNHKYAGLSSGKMFNFIKACVPVITNATPSCISAVEKTGCGV
;
A
#
# COMPACT_ATOMS: atom_id res chain seq x y z
N MET A 1 11.73 5.36 -13.51
CA MET A 1 11.50 3.95 -13.12
C MET A 1 12.34 3.65 -11.89
N LEU A 2 11.78 2.94 -10.90
CA LEU A 2 12.42 2.65 -9.61
C LEU A 2 13.56 1.61 -9.68
N GLY A 3 13.95 1.16 -10.89
CA GLY A 3 15.03 0.19 -11.08
C GLY A 3 14.71 -1.23 -10.64
N ILE A 4 13.43 -1.56 -10.44
CA ILE A 4 12.97 -2.88 -9.99
C ILE A 4 13.14 -3.90 -11.13
N GLY A 5 13.74 -5.06 -10.83
CA GLY A 5 13.91 -6.15 -11.78
C GLY A 5 12.57 -6.76 -12.23
N ASN A 6 12.49 -7.21 -13.49
CA ASN A 6 11.27 -7.81 -14.05
C ASN A 6 10.91 -9.18 -13.44
N ASP A 7 11.84 -9.80 -12.72
CA ASP A 7 11.63 -11.03 -11.95
C ASP A 7 10.91 -10.80 -10.62
N LYS A 8 10.82 -9.54 -10.17
CA LYS A 8 10.18 -9.17 -8.91
C LYS A 8 8.69 -8.90 -9.09
N LYS A 9 7.93 -9.20 -8.04
CA LYS A 9 6.54 -8.85 -7.84
C LYS A 9 6.45 -7.60 -6.98
N VAL A 10 5.66 -6.63 -7.43
CA VAL A 10 5.53 -5.34 -6.77
C VAL A 10 4.28 -5.32 -5.91
N ALA A 11 4.46 -5.19 -4.59
CA ALA A 11 3.39 -4.84 -3.67
C ALA A 11 3.40 -3.32 -3.42
N LEU A 12 2.28 -2.66 -3.66
CA LEU A 12 2.18 -1.21 -3.61
C LEU A 12 1.33 -0.73 -2.44
N TYR A 13 1.92 0.11 -1.61
CA TYR A 13 1.19 0.99 -0.69
C TYR A 13 1.07 2.39 -1.31
N THR A 14 -0.13 2.96 -1.26
CA THR A 14 -0.35 4.38 -1.58
C THR A 14 -0.86 5.13 -0.36
N GLY A 15 -0.52 6.42 -0.23
CA GLY A 15 -1.18 7.32 0.75
C GLY A 15 -0.24 8.05 1.71
N GLY A 16 -0.85 8.74 2.68
CA GLY A 16 -0.11 9.56 3.64
C GLY A 16 0.57 8.75 4.75
N ILE A 17 1.60 9.33 5.37
CA ILE A 17 2.27 8.74 6.54
C ILE A 17 1.43 8.98 7.79
N ALA A 18 0.91 7.91 8.38
CA ALA A 18 0.14 7.95 9.63
C ALA A 18 -0.01 6.56 10.25
N ASP A 19 -0.15 6.49 11.58
CA ASP A 19 -0.32 5.24 12.33
C ASP A 19 -1.61 4.49 11.93
N TYR A 20 -2.68 5.21 11.58
CA TYR A 20 -3.92 4.59 11.10
C TYR A 20 -3.79 4.03 9.66
N ASN A 21 -2.72 4.37 8.94
CA ASN A 21 -2.38 3.79 7.65
C ASN A 21 -1.31 2.69 7.74
N LEU A 22 -0.86 2.36 8.97
CA LEU A 22 0.09 1.28 9.24
C LEU A 22 1.40 1.39 8.44
N THR A 23 1.90 2.62 8.25
CA THR A 23 3.04 2.85 7.34
C THR A 23 4.36 2.25 7.79
N TYR A 24 4.57 2.11 9.10
CA TYR A 24 5.79 1.49 9.63
C TYR A 24 5.66 -0.03 9.62
N GLU A 25 4.47 -0.54 9.91
CA GLU A 25 4.13 -1.96 9.92
C GLU A 25 4.22 -2.56 8.50
N HIS A 26 3.89 -1.78 7.46
CA HIS A 26 4.19 -2.16 6.08
C HIS A 26 5.69 -2.42 5.88
N VAL A 27 6.54 -1.52 6.35
CA VAL A 27 8.01 -1.64 6.28
C VAL A 27 8.51 -2.81 7.11
N GLU A 28 8.00 -3.03 8.32
CA GLU A 28 8.41 -4.16 9.17
C GLU A 28 8.01 -5.51 8.58
N SER A 29 6.86 -5.58 7.92
CA SER A 29 6.31 -6.83 7.41
C SER A 29 7.15 -7.46 6.29
N VAL A 30 7.96 -6.68 5.58
CA VAL A 30 8.67 -7.15 4.37
C VAL A 30 9.69 -8.25 4.66
N GLU A 31 10.21 -8.33 5.88
CA GLU A 31 11.14 -9.38 6.32
C GLU A 31 10.52 -10.78 6.22
N ALA A 32 9.19 -10.87 6.32
CA ALA A 32 8.46 -12.13 6.26
C ALA A 32 7.96 -12.48 4.84
N TRP A 33 8.24 -11.64 3.84
CA TRP A 33 7.69 -11.81 2.49
C TRP A 33 8.53 -12.75 1.62
N PRO A 34 7.94 -13.38 0.58
CA PRO A 34 8.71 -14.11 -0.41
C PRO A 34 9.81 -13.24 -1.04
N GLU A 35 10.99 -13.82 -1.30
CA GLU A 35 12.19 -13.10 -1.80
C GLU A 35 11.98 -12.36 -3.13
N ASN A 36 11.04 -12.82 -3.94
CA ASN A 36 10.70 -12.19 -5.20
C ASN A 36 9.66 -11.07 -5.06
N VAL A 37 9.17 -10.76 -3.86
CA VAL A 37 8.20 -9.66 -3.64
C VAL A 37 8.92 -8.46 -3.00
N VAL A 38 8.69 -7.27 -3.57
CA VAL A 38 9.24 -6.01 -3.08
C VAL A 38 8.13 -5.04 -2.70
N LEU A 39 8.41 -4.20 -1.70
CA LEU A 39 7.51 -3.14 -1.27
C LEU A 39 7.83 -1.83 -2.01
N VAL A 40 6.81 -1.25 -2.64
CA VAL A 40 6.83 0.14 -3.12
C VAL A 40 5.91 0.99 -2.26
N MET A 41 6.46 2.03 -1.65
CA MET A 41 5.76 3.04 -0.87
C MET A 41 5.57 4.30 -1.72
N HIS A 42 4.40 4.46 -2.34
CA HIS A 42 4.03 5.69 -3.04
C HIS A 42 3.31 6.65 -2.07
N ILE A 43 4.08 7.57 -1.48
CA ILE A 43 3.67 8.31 -0.29
C ILE A 43 3.79 9.82 -0.44
N TRP A 44 2.94 10.52 0.29
CA TRP A 44 2.99 11.97 0.43
C TRP A 44 2.94 12.38 1.90
N GLY A 45 3.47 13.56 2.22
CA GLY A 45 3.54 14.06 3.58
C GLY A 45 4.63 15.10 3.77
N ARG A 46 4.89 15.48 5.03
CA ARG A 46 5.97 16.41 5.36
C ARG A 46 7.31 15.74 5.07
N LYS A 47 8.26 16.49 4.48
CA LYS A 47 9.60 15.99 4.14
C LYS A 47 10.30 15.27 5.31
N LYS A 48 10.17 15.80 6.53
CA LYS A 48 10.74 15.20 7.75
C LYS A 48 10.16 13.82 8.07
N ASP A 49 8.87 13.61 7.83
CA ASP A 49 8.17 12.36 8.15
C ASP A 49 8.56 11.29 7.12
N ILE A 50 8.66 11.67 5.83
CA ILE A 50 9.18 10.81 4.75
C ILE A 50 10.64 10.42 5.03
N ALA A 51 11.49 11.39 5.41
CA ALA A 51 12.89 11.11 5.72
C ALA A 51 13.02 10.14 6.90
N ARG A 52 12.21 10.30 7.95
CA ARG A 52 12.18 9.38 9.09
C ARG A 52 11.78 7.96 8.69
N LEU A 53 10.75 7.80 7.85
CA LEU A 53 10.33 6.49 7.37
C LEU A 53 11.40 5.83 6.49
N LYS A 54 12.06 6.60 5.62
CA LYS A 54 13.21 6.13 4.83
C LYS A 54 14.37 5.70 5.73
N GLU A 55 14.68 6.47 6.77
CA GLU A 55 15.71 6.07 7.75
C GLU A 55 15.33 4.75 8.45
N PHE A 56 14.09 4.65 8.90
CA PHE A 56 13.57 3.44 9.52
C PHE A 56 13.70 2.22 8.60
N SER A 57 13.37 2.36 7.30
CA SER A 57 13.52 1.26 6.32
C SER A 57 14.95 0.77 6.12
N ARG A 58 15.99 1.56 6.45
CA ARG A 58 17.38 1.10 6.35
C ARG A 58 17.73 0.01 7.37
N GLY A 59 16.91 -0.17 8.40
CA GLY A 59 17.04 -1.27 9.33
C GLY A 59 16.54 -2.62 8.77
N SER A 60 15.85 -2.61 7.63
CA SER A 60 15.41 -3.82 6.94
C SER A 60 16.55 -4.41 6.09
N ASN A 61 16.62 -5.74 6.02
CA ASN A 61 17.51 -6.47 5.12
C ASN A 61 16.94 -6.58 3.70
N ARG A 62 15.72 -6.08 3.48
CA ARG A 62 15.01 -6.15 2.20
C ARG A 62 14.99 -4.79 1.52
N GLU A 63 15.02 -4.78 0.20
CA GLU A 63 14.88 -3.56 -0.57
C GLU A 63 13.44 -3.01 -0.50
N ILE A 64 13.33 -1.74 -0.11
CA ILE A 64 12.07 -1.00 -0.04
C ILE A 64 12.21 0.25 -0.90
N TYR A 65 11.30 0.42 -1.85
CA TYR A 65 11.33 1.53 -2.80
C TYR A 65 10.34 2.62 -2.38
N PHE A 66 10.74 3.87 -2.56
CA PHE A 66 9.91 5.02 -2.24
C PHE A 66 9.67 5.89 -3.47
N SER A 67 8.41 6.20 -3.73
CA SER A 67 7.99 7.21 -4.71
C SER A 67 7.24 8.31 -3.97
N THR A 68 7.58 9.56 -4.26
CA THR A 68 6.99 10.75 -3.60
C THR A 68 6.43 11.75 -4.62
N ASP A 69 6.30 11.34 -5.86
CA ASP A 69 5.84 12.20 -6.95
C ASP A 69 4.34 12.43 -6.82
N LEU A 70 3.92 13.69 -6.85
CA LEU A 70 2.50 14.02 -6.92
C LEU A 70 2.05 13.90 -8.37
N LEU A 71 1.02 13.10 -8.61
CA LEU A 71 0.46 12.88 -9.93
C LEU A 71 -0.89 13.58 -10.08
N PRO A 72 -1.21 14.09 -11.29
CA PRO A 72 -2.55 14.55 -11.60
C PRO A 72 -3.59 13.44 -11.35
N PHE A 73 -4.81 13.85 -10.98
CA PHE A 73 -5.88 12.90 -10.66
C PHE A 73 -6.17 11.93 -11.82
N ASP A 74 -6.13 12.42 -13.06
CA ASP A 74 -6.38 11.60 -14.26
C ASP A 74 -5.32 10.51 -14.47
N ASP A 75 -4.13 10.69 -13.89
CA ASP A 75 -3.02 9.76 -13.97
C ASP A 75 -2.95 8.80 -12.79
N ILE A 76 -3.86 8.91 -11.81
CA ILE A 76 -3.78 8.11 -10.58
C ILE A 76 -3.86 6.61 -10.89
N VAL A 77 -4.65 6.22 -11.89
CA VAL A 77 -4.79 4.81 -12.31
C VAL A 77 -3.44 4.22 -12.74
N LYS A 78 -2.54 5.02 -13.33
CA LYS A 78 -1.21 4.54 -13.75
C LYS A 78 -0.37 4.04 -12.57
N ILE A 79 -0.55 4.64 -11.39
CA ILE A 79 0.11 4.20 -10.15
C ILE A 79 -0.47 2.85 -9.72
N TYR A 80 -1.80 2.77 -9.65
CA TYR A 80 -2.47 1.56 -9.17
C TYR A 80 -2.27 0.36 -10.11
N SER A 81 -2.16 0.60 -11.42
CA SER A 81 -1.91 -0.45 -12.42
C SER A 81 -0.43 -0.83 -12.56
N SER A 82 0.49 -0.17 -11.86
CA SER A 82 1.94 -0.44 -11.97
C SER A 82 2.46 -1.49 -11.00
N CYS A 83 1.57 -2.23 -10.33
CA CYS A 83 1.94 -3.22 -9.33
C CYS A 83 1.17 -4.53 -9.54
N ASP A 84 1.71 -5.61 -8.96
CA ASP A 84 1.06 -6.93 -8.98
C ASP A 84 0.04 -7.08 -7.84
N ILE A 85 0.29 -6.40 -6.70
CA ILE A 85 -0.51 -6.53 -5.47
C ILE A 85 -0.72 -5.14 -4.87
N GLY A 86 -1.97 -4.80 -4.54
CA GLY A 86 -2.31 -3.58 -3.81
C GLY A 86 -2.38 -3.80 -2.30
N LEU A 87 -1.90 -2.83 -1.51
CA LEU A 87 -1.98 -2.87 -0.05
C LEU A 87 -2.98 -1.84 0.45
N ALA A 88 -4.06 -2.32 1.06
CA ALA A 88 -5.12 -1.51 1.66
C ALA A 88 -5.34 -1.94 3.11
N LEU A 89 -4.33 -1.72 3.96
CA LEU A 89 -4.42 -1.97 5.40
C LEU A 89 -4.80 -0.68 6.15
N TYR A 90 -5.54 -0.86 7.24
CA TYR A 90 -6.10 0.18 8.10
C TYR A 90 -5.84 -0.20 9.55
N GLY A 91 -5.36 0.77 10.33
CA GLY A 91 -5.33 0.66 11.78
C GLY A 91 -6.74 0.58 12.37
N SER A 92 -6.86 0.09 13.59
CA SER A 92 -8.15 -0.06 14.27
C SER A 92 -8.32 0.91 15.44
N GLN A 93 -7.60 2.04 15.43
CA GLN A 93 -7.57 2.98 16.57
C GLN A 93 -8.93 3.65 16.82
N THR A 94 -9.80 3.72 15.81
CA THR A 94 -11.15 4.29 15.93
C THR A 94 -12.17 3.40 15.22
N LEU A 95 -13.46 3.57 15.55
CA LEU A 95 -14.55 2.92 14.82
C LEU A 95 -14.55 3.31 13.34
N ASN A 96 -14.21 4.55 13.01
CA ASN A 96 -14.10 5.00 11.62
C ASN A 96 -13.03 4.20 10.86
N HIS A 97 -11.85 4.00 11.46
CA HIS A 97 -10.80 3.21 10.81
C HIS A 97 -11.20 1.72 10.71
N LYS A 98 -11.86 1.18 11.74
CA LYS A 98 -12.36 -0.20 11.74
C LYS A 98 -13.36 -0.48 10.61
N TYR A 99 -14.19 0.51 10.23
CA TYR A 99 -15.22 0.35 9.20
C TYR A 99 -14.89 1.04 7.87
N ALA A 100 -13.66 1.54 7.68
CA ALA A 100 -13.25 2.33 6.51
C ALA A 100 -13.24 1.58 5.16
N GLY A 101 -13.36 0.25 5.13
CA GLY A 101 -13.25 -0.56 3.91
C GLY A 101 -14.10 -0.04 2.74
N LEU A 102 -15.40 0.22 2.96
CA LEU A 102 -16.29 0.68 1.88
C LEU A 102 -16.11 2.15 1.48
N SER A 103 -15.37 2.95 2.24
CA SER A 103 -14.98 4.32 1.86
C SER A 103 -13.52 4.40 1.39
N SER A 104 -12.86 3.25 1.21
CA SER A 104 -11.46 3.18 0.87
C SER A 104 -11.18 3.57 -0.58
N GLY A 105 -10.74 4.81 -0.79
CA GLY A 105 -10.26 5.25 -2.10
C GLY A 105 -9.14 4.34 -2.65
N LYS A 106 -8.24 3.83 -1.79
CA LYS A 106 -7.10 3.01 -2.23
C LYS A 106 -7.55 1.65 -2.74
N MET A 107 -8.39 0.96 -1.97
CA MET A 107 -8.89 -0.37 -2.31
C MET A 107 -9.67 -0.34 -3.63
N PHE A 108 -10.60 0.61 -3.79
CA PHE A 108 -11.38 0.72 -5.03
C PHE A 108 -10.55 1.16 -6.23
N ASN A 109 -9.47 1.92 -6.04
CA ASN A 109 -8.56 2.24 -7.14
C ASN A 109 -7.72 1.03 -7.57
N PHE A 110 -7.26 0.17 -6.65
CA PHE A 110 -6.63 -1.11 -7.02
C PHE A 110 -7.59 -2.01 -7.79
N ILE A 111 -8.83 -2.17 -7.29
CA ILE A 111 -9.87 -2.96 -7.96
C ILE A 111 -10.18 -2.40 -9.36
N LYS A 112 -10.32 -1.07 -9.50
CA LYS A 112 -10.50 -0.39 -10.79
C LYS A 112 -9.36 -0.66 -11.76
N ALA A 113 -8.13 -0.79 -11.25
CA ALA A 113 -6.93 -1.10 -12.03
C ALA A 113 -6.74 -2.60 -12.30
N CYS A 114 -7.71 -3.44 -11.93
CA CYS A 114 -7.65 -4.91 -12.03
C CYS A 114 -6.47 -5.52 -11.24
N VAL A 115 -6.09 -4.89 -10.13
CA VAL A 115 -5.04 -5.36 -9.24
C VAL A 115 -5.67 -5.98 -7.97
N PRO A 116 -5.31 -7.22 -7.60
CA PRO A 116 -5.78 -7.83 -6.37
C PRO A 116 -5.27 -7.06 -5.15
N VAL A 117 -6.13 -6.88 -4.14
CA VAL A 117 -5.80 -6.13 -2.92
C VAL A 117 -5.65 -7.05 -1.71
N ILE A 118 -4.65 -6.79 -0.87
CA ILE A 118 -4.56 -7.36 0.49
C ILE A 118 -5.10 -6.33 1.46
N THR A 119 -6.07 -6.71 2.28
CA THR A 119 -6.71 -5.84 3.26
C THR A 119 -6.86 -6.50 4.64
N ASN A 120 -7.37 -5.75 5.63
CA ASN A 120 -7.69 -6.32 6.94
C ASN A 120 -8.98 -7.12 6.87
N ALA A 121 -9.11 -8.13 7.73
CA ALA A 121 -10.34 -8.87 7.94
C ALA A 121 -11.38 -8.08 8.76
N THR A 122 -11.67 -6.83 8.39
CA THR A 122 -12.77 -6.05 8.96
C THR A 122 -14.06 -6.32 8.19
N PRO A 123 -15.25 -6.16 8.81
CA PRO A 123 -16.52 -6.44 8.13
C PRO A 123 -16.70 -5.71 6.79
N SER A 124 -16.25 -4.46 6.69
CA SER A 124 -16.41 -3.67 5.46
C SER A 124 -15.38 -4.03 4.38
N CYS A 125 -14.16 -4.39 4.77
CA CYS A 125 -13.14 -4.88 3.85
C CYS A 125 -13.48 -6.26 3.29
N ILE A 126 -13.88 -7.21 4.14
CA ILE A 126 -14.34 -8.55 3.73
C ILE A 126 -15.51 -8.41 2.76
N SER A 127 -16.53 -7.60 3.11
CA SER A 127 -17.68 -7.39 2.22
C SER A 127 -17.28 -6.84 0.85
N ALA A 128 -16.28 -5.94 0.78
CA ALA A 128 -15.82 -5.39 -0.48
C ALA A 128 -15.05 -6.41 -1.33
N VAL A 129 -14.14 -7.18 -0.71
CA VAL A 129 -13.37 -8.24 -1.37
C VAL A 129 -14.30 -9.34 -1.88
N GLU A 130 -15.23 -9.84 -1.06
CA GLU A 130 -16.18 -10.89 -1.46
C GLU A 130 -17.10 -10.46 -2.60
N LYS A 131 -17.61 -9.22 -2.57
CA LYS A 131 -18.48 -8.69 -3.63
C LYS A 131 -17.76 -8.51 -4.96
N THR A 132 -16.47 -8.19 -4.93
CA THR A 132 -15.68 -7.91 -6.14
C THR A 132 -14.91 -9.14 -6.64
N GLY A 133 -14.63 -10.10 -5.76
CA GLY A 133 -13.73 -11.23 -6.05
C GLY A 133 -12.27 -10.79 -6.24
N CYS A 134 -11.91 -9.57 -5.82
CA CYS A 134 -10.64 -8.94 -6.16
C CYS A 134 -9.77 -8.66 -4.92
N GLY A 135 -9.36 -9.69 -4.18
CA GLY A 135 -8.44 -9.54 -3.05
C GLY A 135 -8.51 -10.65 -2.01
N VAL A 136 -7.82 -10.42 -0.89
CA VAL A 136 -7.84 -11.21 0.35
C VAL A 136 -7.85 -10.33 1.59
#